data_AF-U6SPM2-F1
#
_entry.id   AF-U6SPM2-F1
#
_cell.length_a   1.000
_cell.length_b   1.000
_cell.length_c   1.000
_cell.angle_alpha   90.00
_cell.angle_beta   90.00
_cell.angle_gamma   90.00
#
_symmetry.space_group_name_H-M   'P 1'
#
loop_
_entity.id
_entity.type
_entity.pdbx_description
1 polymer ?
#
loop_
_entity_poly.entity_id
_entity_poly.type
_entity_poly.pdbx_seq_one_letter_code
_entity_poly.pdbx_strand_id
1 'polypeptide(L)'
;MAYAHVKDGEVTLSGRLPKTWTKKDGTTVSGFHLLPEEDIKEEGWLPLIEDKPEFDPDTHYLRFSSYEIREDKVIRLYEVIEQPVEELAPYTPSIEDLAKENQLLKAQNKALSEKADFHEDVLTELIITVHS
;
A
#
# COMPACT_ATOMS: atom_id res chain seq x y z
N MET A 1 7.27 5.18 20.79
CA MET A 1 7.26 6.66 20.85
C MET A 1 8.21 7.19 19.79
N ALA A 2 7.79 8.21 19.04
CA ALA A 2 8.66 8.93 18.10
C ALA A 2 9.12 10.25 18.74
N TYR A 3 10.28 10.74 18.32
CA TYR A 3 10.90 11.96 18.78
C TYR A 3 11.43 12.74 17.59
N ALA A 4 11.60 14.05 17.77
CA ALA A 4 12.22 14.95 16.83
C ALA A 4 13.38 15.66 17.52
N HIS A 5 14.54 15.65 16.88
CA HIS A 5 15.69 16.44 17.31
C HIS A 5 15.60 17.83 16.70
N VAL A 6 15.56 18.85 17.55
CA VAL A 6 15.47 20.24 17.16
C VAL A 6 16.83 20.90 17.40
N LYS A 7 17.38 21.49 16.34
CA LYS A 7 18.62 22.27 16.40
C LYS A 7 18.40 23.60 15.69
N ASP A 8 18.77 24.70 16.34
CA ASP A 8 18.66 26.06 15.77
C ASP A 8 17.24 26.42 15.27
N GLY A 9 16.21 25.86 15.89
CA GLY A 9 14.80 26.09 15.50
C GLY A 9 14.31 25.23 14.34
N GLU A 10 15.08 24.25 13.89
CA GLU A 10 14.71 23.34 12.81
C GLU A 10 14.74 21.87 13.28
N VAL A 11 13.84 21.05 12.74
CA VAL A 11 13.85 19.60 12.97
C VAL A 11 14.91 18.97 12.08
N THR A 12 16.02 18.52 12.67
CA THR A 12 17.11 17.89 11.91
C THR A 12 16.94 16.38 11.77
N LEU A 13 16.33 15.73 12.76
CA LEU A 13 16.06 14.29 12.77
C LEU A 13 14.67 14.04 13.33
N SER A 14 13.99 13.02 12.82
CA SER A 14 12.70 12.57 13.36
C SER A 14 12.61 11.06 13.30
N GLY A 15 11.91 10.44 14.26
CA GLY A 15 11.71 9.00 14.30
C GLY A 15 11.99 8.40 15.68
N ARG A 16 12.55 7.19 15.72
CA ARG A 16 12.95 6.58 17.00
C ARG A 16 14.23 7.21 17.51
N LEU A 17 14.35 7.31 18.83
CA LEU A 17 15.59 7.76 19.46
C LEU A 17 16.76 6.86 19.03
N PRO A 18 17.94 7.44 18.74
CA PRO A 18 19.11 6.68 18.37
C PRO A 18 19.61 5.87 19.56
N LYS A 19 20.21 4.71 19.29
CA LYS A 19 20.83 3.88 20.34
C LYS A 19 22.09 4.52 20.91
N THR A 20 22.83 5.24 20.08
CA THR A 20 24.06 5.94 20.42
C THR A 20 23.93 7.39 19.98
N TRP A 21 24.32 8.34 20.83
CA TRP A 21 24.21 9.77 20.55
C TRP A 21 25.48 10.50 20.95
N THR A 22 25.90 11.47 20.12
CA THR A 22 26.96 12.41 20.47
C THR A 22 26.30 13.67 21.00
N LYS A 23 26.50 13.92 22.29
CA LYS A 23 25.94 15.06 23.01
C LYS A 23 26.54 16.38 22.52
N LYS A 24 25.92 17.49 22.91
CA LYS A 24 26.43 18.85 22.64
C LYS A 24 27.85 19.11 23.15
N ASP A 25 28.27 18.40 24.20
CA ASP A 25 29.62 18.47 24.78
C ASP A 25 30.68 17.67 23.98
N GLY A 26 30.28 16.95 22.93
CA GLY A 26 31.14 16.10 22.10
C GLY A 26 31.35 14.69 22.65
N THR A 27 30.84 14.37 23.84
CA THR A 27 30.88 13.01 24.37
C THR A 27 29.86 12.12 23.67
N THR A 28 30.20 10.83 23.52
CA THR A 28 29.31 9.86 22.90
C THR A 28 28.79 8.90 23.95
N VAL A 29 27.46 8.81 24.07
CA VAL A 29 26.78 7.92 24.99
C VAL A 29 26.11 6.77 24.25
N SER A 30 26.32 5.56 24.75
CA SER A 30 25.56 4.38 24.34
C SER A 30 24.31 4.23 25.22
N GLY A 31 23.23 3.71 24.65
CA GLY A 31 21.97 3.58 25.37
C GLY A 31 21.18 4.89 25.48
N PHE A 32 21.38 5.86 24.58
CA PHE A 32 20.70 7.17 24.64
C PHE A 32 19.17 7.05 24.73
N HIS A 33 18.56 6.15 23.96
CA HIS A 33 17.14 5.81 24.02
C HIS A 33 16.62 5.27 25.38
N LEU A 34 17.50 4.97 26.35
CA LEU A 34 17.17 4.50 27.69
C LEU A 34 17.36 5.58 28.76
N LEU A 35 17.89 6.75 28.38
CA LEU A 35 18.06 7.85 29.30
C LEU A 35 16.70 8.40 29.75
N PRO A 36 16.64 9.08 30.91
CA PRO A 36 15.46 9.83 31.32
C PRO A 36 15.01 10.84 30.26
N GLU A 37 13.70 11.12 30.19
CA GLU A 37 13.16 12.07 29.22
C GLU A 37 13.75 13.49 29.40
N GLU A 38 14.13 13.87 30.63
CA GLU A 38 14.76 15.16 30.91
C GLU A 38 16.10 15.30 30.17
N ASP A 39 17.00 14.32 30.33
CA ASP A 39 18.29 14.27 29.62
C ASP A 39 18.11 14.27 28.10
N ILE A 40 17.10 13.56 27.60
CA ILE A 40 16.78 13.49 26.16
C ILE A 40 16.34 14.88 25.65
N LYS A 41 15.47 15.57 26.41
CA LYS A 41 14.99 16.92 26.08
C LYS A 41 16.11 17.96 26.12
N GLU A 42 17.04 17.87 27.07
CA GLU A 42 18.20 18.78 27.15
C GLU A 42 19.07 18.72 25.89
N GLU A 43 19.22 17.54 25.29
CA GLU A 43 19.92 17.36 24.02
C GLU A 43 19.11 17.86 22.81
N GLY A 44 17.87 18.32 23.00
CA GLY A 44 17.00 18.86 21.95
C GLY A 44 16.06 17.84 21.33
N TRP A 45 15.91 16.65 21.93
CA TRP A 45 14.96 15.65 21.48
C TRP A 45 13.61 15.84 22.17
N LEU A 46 12.62 16.26 21.40
CA LEU A 46 11.25 16.46 21.87
C LEU A 46 10.34 15.33 21.37
N PRO A 47 9.30 14.94 22.13
CA PRO A 47 8.29 14.01 21.67
C PRO A 47 7.65 14.49 20.35
N LEU A 48 7.52 13.57 19.38
CA LEU A 48 6.89 13.85 18.09
C LEU A 48 5.46 13.32 18.10
N ILE A 49 4.50 14.22 17.85
CA ILE A 49 3.08 13.91 17.73
C ILE A 49 2.66 14.13 16.28
N GLU A 50 1.91 13.18 15.72
CA GLU A 50 1.34 13.32 14.39
C GLU A 50 -0.08 13.86 14.52
N ASP A 51 -0.35 15.02 13.92
CA ASP A 51 -1.70 15.58 13.85
C ASP A 51 -2.24 15.34 12.44
N LYS A 52 -2.98 14.24 12.30
CA LYS A 52 -3.56 13.80 11.03
C LYS A 52 -5.02 14.24 10.99
N PRO A 53 -5.42 15.15 10.08
CA PRO A 53 -6.81 15.49 9.91
C PRO A 53 -7.61 14.28 9.43
N GLU A 54 -8.90 14.26 9.74
CA GLU A 54 -9.82 13.28 9.18
C GLU A 54 -9.97 13.52 7.67
N PHE A 55 -9.90 12.44 6.89
CA PHE A 55 -10.03 12.49 5.43
C PHE A 55 -10.68 11.21 4.92
N ASP A 56 -11.26 11.29 3.72
CA ASP A 56 -11.78 10.13 3.01
C ASP A 56 -10.64 9.44 2.23
N PRO A 57 -10.25 8.20 2.61
CA PRO A 57 -9.16 7.49 1.97
C PRO A 57 -9.46 7.02 0.54
N ASP A 58 -10.73 7.05 0.09
CA ASP A 58 -11.09 6.67 -1.28
C ASP A 58 -10.85 7.82 -2.27
N THR A 59 -10.84 9.06 -1.78
CA THR A 59 -10.77 10.28 -2.61
C THR A 59 -9.57 11.16 -2.29
N HIS A 60 -8.91 10.98 -1.14
CA HIS A 60 -7.80 11.82 -0.70
C HIS A 60 -6.67 11.01 -0.08
N TYR A 61 -5.49 11.63 0.02
CA TYR A 61 -4.36 11.11 0.77
C TYR A 61 -3.71 12.21 1.63
N LEU A 62 -3.09 11.82 2.74
CA LEU A 62 -2.33 12.75 3.59
C LEU A 62 -0.92 12.96 3.04
N ARG A 63 -0.57 14.21 2.77
CA ARG A 63 0.77 14.64 2.41
C ARG A 63 1.42 15.35 3.59
N PHE A 64 2.66 15.00 3.91
CA PHE A 64 3.44 15.76 4.90
C PHE A 64 3.59 17.23 4.44
N SER A 65 3.23 18.16 5.32
CA SER A 65 3.32 19.61 5.06
C SER A 65 4.54 20.21 5.76
N SER A 66 4.57 20.16 7.10
CA SER A 66 5.59 20.83 7.89
C SER A 66 5.67 20.28 9.33
N TYR A 67 6.64 20.79 10.09
CA TYR A 67 6.72 20.59 11.54
C TYR A 67 6.37 21.88 12.27
N GLU A 68 5.53 21.79 13.28
CA GLU A 68 5.29 22.84 14.25
C GLU A 68 6.07 22.52 15.53
N ILE A 69 7.09 23.31 15.82
CA ILE A 69 7.92 23.13 17.02
C ILE A 69 7.27 23.93 18.16
N ARG A 70 6.90 23.24 19.24
CA ARG A 70 6.43 23.83 20.50
C ARG A 70 7.49 23.63 21.58
N GLU A 71 7.27 24.24 22.74
CA GLU A 71 8.20 24.17 23.87
C GLU A 71 8.39 22.74 24.39
N ASP A 72 7.32 21.93 24.42
CA ASP A 72 7.30 20.60 25.02
C ASP A 72 7.27 19.44 24.00
N LYS A 73 7.01 19.74 22.72
CA LYS A 73 6.76 18.73 21.68
C LYS A 73 6.97 19.30 20.27
N VAL A 74 7.07 18.40 19.31
CA VAL A 74 7.00 18.73 17.88
C VAL A 74 5.75 18.08 17.30
N ILE A 75 4.99 18.84 16.52
CA ILE A 75 3.80 18.36 15.82
C ILE A 75 4.12 18.21 14.34
N ARG A 76 3.85 17.04 13.79
CA ARG A 76 3.95 16.77 12.36
C ARG A 76 2.60 17.05 11.70
N LEU A 77 2.58 18.05 10.83
CA LEU A 77 1.38 18.51 10.14
C LEU A 77 1.24 17.83 8.77
N TYR A 78 -0.01 17.53 8.42
CA TYR A 78 -0.39 16.92 7.16
C TYR A 78 -1.44 17.76 6.43
N GLU A 79 -1.31 17.82 5.11
CA GLU A 79 -2.30 18.37 4.20
C GLU A 79 -3.11 17.22 3.58
N VAL A 80 -4.41 17.41 3.47
CA VAL A 80 -5.30 16.50 2.72
C VAL A 80 -5.23 16.88 1.24
N ILE A 81 -4.80 15.95 0.40
CA ILE A 81 -4.67 16.16 -1.05
C ILE A 81 -5.63 15.21 -1.77
N GLU A 82 -6.39 15.75 -2.74
CA GLU A 82 -7.24 14.94 -3.61
C GLU A 82 -6.40 13.95 -4.41
N GLN A 83 -6.83 12.69 -4.42
CA GLN A 83 -6.25 11.67 -5.26
C GLN A 83 -6.67 11.95 -6.70
N PRO A 84 -5.74 11.98 -7.67
CA PRO A 84 -6.11 12.09 -9.06
C PRO A 84 -6.94 10.86 -9.44
N VAL A 85 -8.16 11.09 -9.92
CA VAL A 85 -8.98 10.02 -10.51
C VAL A 85 -8.28 9.60 -11.79
N GLU A 86 -7.70 8.41 -11.78
CA GLU A 86 -7.17 7.81 -12.99
C GLU A 86 -8.37 7.46 -13.88
N GLU A 87 -8.67 8.33 -14.85
CA GLU A 87 -9.69 8.06 -15.86
C GLU A 87 -9.26 6.84 -16.66
N LEU A 88 -9.74 5.66 -16.27
CA LEU A 88 -9.63 4.47 -17.07
C LEU A 88 -10.30 4.76 -18.41
N ALA A 89 -9.53 4.74 -19.49
CA ALA A 89 -10.09 4.83 -20.83
C ALA A 89 -11.23 3.81 -20.95
N PRO A 90 -12.39 4.19 -21.55
CA PRO A 90 -13.49 3.25 -21.71
C PRO A 90 -12.96 2.01 -22.42
N TYR A 91 -13.18 0.84 -21.81
CA TYR A 91 -12.76 -0.42 -22.42
C TYR A 91 -13.56 -0.62 -23.71
N THR A 92 -12.92 -0.35 -24.84
CA THR A 92 -13.42 -0.62 -26.18
C THR A 92 -12.58 -1.76 -26.75
N PRO A 93 -13.02 -3.02 -26.62
CA PRO A 93 -12.28 -4.13 -27.20
C PRO A 93 -12.19 -3.93 -28.71
N SER A 94 -11.04 -4.23 -29.30
CA SER A 94 -10.88 -4.06 -30.73
C SER A 94 -11.72 -5.11 -31.48
N ILE A 95 -12.04 -4.83 -32.74
CA ILE A 95 -12.68 -5.81 -33.63
C ILE A 95 -11.84 -7.09 -33.72
N GLU A 96 -10.50 -6.96 -33.63
CA GLU A 96 -9.58 -8.09 -33.66
C GLU A 96 -9.70 -8.96 -32.40
N ASP A 97 -9.82 -8.36 -31.21
CA ASP A 97 -9.99 -9.09 -29.95
C ASP A 97 -11.30 -9.87 -29.94
N LEU A 98 -12.39 -9.23 -30.37
CA LEU A 98 -13.70 -9.89 -30.52
C LEU A 98 -13.66 -11.03 -31.54
N ALA A 99 -12.90 -10.86 -32.64
CA ALA A 99 -12.77 -11.90 -33.64
C ALA A 99 -12.03 -13.12 -33.08
N LYS A 100 -10.95 -12.91 -32.31
CA LYS A 100 -10.21 -13.97 -31.62
C LYS A 100 -11.09 -14.73 -30.63
N GLU A 101 -11.85 -14.01 -29.81
CA GLU A 101 -12.78 -14.62 -28.86
C GLU A 101 -13.86 -15.44 -29.56
N ASN A 102 -14.49 -14.90 -30.61
CA ASN A 102 -15.47 -15.63 -31.42
C ASN A 102 -14.89 -16.88 -32.07
N GLN A 103 -13.64 -16.83 -32.54
CA GLN A 103 -12.97 -17.99 -33.10
C GLN A 103 -12.74 -19.08 -32.05
N LEU A 104 -12.33 -18.69 -30.84
CA LEU A 104 -12.14 -19.62 -29.73
C LEU A 104 -13.47 -20.26 -29.30
N LEU A 105 -14.53 -19.46 -29.17
CA LEU A 105 -15.87 -19.94 -28.84
C LEU A 105 -16.39 -20.92 -29.90
N LYS A 106 -16.18 -20.62 -31.18
CA LYS A 106 -16.54 -21.53 -32.27
C LYS A 106 -15.78 -22.85 -32.19
N ALA A 107 -14.48 -22.80 -31.89
CA ALA A 107 -13.67 -24.02 -31.73
C ALA A 107 -14.13 -24.85 -30.53
N GLN A 108 -14.45 -24.22 -29.40
CA GLN A 108 -14.98 -24.89 -28.21
C GLN A 108 -16.34 -25.54 -28.48
N ASN A 109 -17.26 -24.83 -29.13
CA ASN A 109 -18.58 -25.36 -29.49
C ASN A 109 -18.46 -26.56 -30.44
N LYS A 110 -17.54 -26.48 -31.41
CA LYS A 110 -17.26 -27.61 -32.31
C LYS A 110 -16.75 -28.82 -31.54
N ALA A 111 -15.75 -28.64 -30.69
CA ALA A 111 -15.19 -29.74 -29.88
C ALA A 111 -16.23 -30.34 -28.93
N LEU A 112 -17.12 -29.52 -28.37
CA LEU A 112 -18.21 -29.99 -27.52
C LEU A 112 -19.23 -30.82 -28.30
N SER A 113 -19.55 -30.41 -29.53
CA SER A 113 -20.41 -31.18 -30.44
C SER A 113 -19.79 -32.53 -30.76
N GLU A 114 -18.53 -32.57 -31.18
CA GLU A 114 -17.82 -33.82 -31.50
C GLU A 114 -17.76 -34.77 -30.29
N LYS A 115 -17.61 -34.21 -29.09
CA LYS A 115 -17.64 -34.99 -27.84
C LYS A 115 -19.04 -35.54 -27.55
N ALA A 116 -20.10 -34.78 -27.84
CA ALA A 116 -21.47 -35.24 -27.67
C ALA A 116 -21.76 -36.41 -28.62
N ASP A 117 -21.37 -36.28 -29.89
CA ASP A 117 -21.52 -37.34 -30.90
C ASP A 117 -20.79 -38.62 -30.46
N PHE A 118 -19.55 -38.49 -29.97
CA PHE A 118 -18.79 -39.63 -29.44
C PHE A 118 -19.48 -40.32 -28.26
N HIS A 119 -20.07 -39.57 -27.33
CA HIS A 119 -20.82 -40.16 -26.22
C HIS A 119 -22.09 -40.88 -26.70
N GLU A 120 -22.77 -40.34 -27.73
CA GLU A 120 -23.96 -40.97 -28.31
C GLU A 120 -23.62 -42.32 -28.95
N ASP A 121 -22.50 -42.40 -29.67
CA ASP A 121 -22.00 -43.64 -30.26
C ASP A 121 -21.69 -44.69 -29.18
N VAL A 122 -20.97 -44.30 -28.11
CA VAL A 122 -20.63 -45.19 -26.99
C VAL A 122 -21.89 -45.70 -26.28
N LEU A 123 -22.88 -44.83 -26.04
CA LEU A 123 -24.14 -45.23 -25.43
C LEU A 123 -24.89 -46.24 -26.31
N THR A 124 -24.90 -46.01 -27.62
CA THR A 124 -25.54 -46.92 -28.59
C THR A 124 -24.89 -48.30 -28.57
N GLU A 125 -23.57 -48.36 -28.57
CA GLU A 125 -22.81 -49.63 -28.51
C GLU A 125 -23.04 -50.40 -27.19
N LEU A 126 -23.06 -49.69 -26.06
CA LEU A 126 -23.36 -50.27 -24.74
C LEU A 126 -24.77 -50.84 -24.68
N ILE A 127 -25.76 -50.12 -25.21
CA ILE A 127 -27.16 -50.59 -25.25
C ILE A 127 -27.26 -51.87 -26.06
N ILE A 128 -26.62 -51.94 -27.23
CA ILE A 128 -26.62 -53.15 -28.07
C ILE A 128 -26.02 -54.34 -27.32
N THR A 129 -24.87 -54.15 -26.66
CA THR A 129 -24.15 -55.22 -25.96
C THR A 129 -24.90 -55.74 -24.73
N VAL A 130 -25.68 -54.90 -24.04
CA VAL A 130 -26.46 -55.29 -22.87
C VAL A 130 -27.75 -56.04 -23.25
N HIS A 131 -28.29 -55.80 -24.45
CA HIS A 131 -29.56 -56.39 -24.92
C HIS A 131 -29.38 -57.55 -25.90
N SER A 132 -28.15 -57.95 -26.22
CA SER A 132 -27.78 -59.15 -27.00
C SER A 132 -27.50 -60.35 -26.11
#